data_AF-A0AAW5YSA9-F1
#
_entry.id   AF-A0AAW5YSA9-F1
#
_cell.length_a   1.000
_cell.length_b   1.000
_cell.length_c   1.000
_cell.angle_alpha   90.00
_cell.angle_beta   90.00
_cell.angle_gamma   90.00
#
_symmetry.space_group_name_H-M   'P 1'
#
loop_
_entity.id
_entity.type
_entity.pdbx_description
1 polymer ?
#
loop_
_entity_poly.entity_id
_entity_poly.type
_entity_poly.pdbx_seq_one_letter_code
_entity_poly.pdbx_strand_id
1 'polypeptide(L)'
;MKRRFLTGLATAAMLTSVVVPVTNNMFLSNQAVEASATSDAFLSKVSLQAQKTSKKYGVYASLMLAQAALESGWGTSTLSTQANNFFGMKATGWTGATYSVKTAEQTSSGKTYYITAAFRKYSSYQASFDDYGLKMRTTLGNYGSLCYSKTWLENASSASAAAKAIKAAGYATDTNYATKLISHIGTYNLTKYDPVYSGTNYTAKVAKTGATYLYPTDHSVSPKKSYVTAGQTVTVTKTYTYYNGKKRMYLKGLGWINGESLNTGSSQAPSADNAASVSGQMKLLMHSAAIYTSTGAKSTAKSVKAGKSVTTYGSVTINGAKYYRVNSASADQFIKASNFDGSRRKLKHNAYFYNSKGKRVGKSKWLKGSSHTVYGGSVKIKHKQYYIVGLNQYVKKGNF
;
A
#
# COMPACT_ATOMS: atom_id res chain seq x y z
N MET A 1 27.39 -24.37 -20.87
CA MET A 1 26.79 -23.11 -21.35
C MET A 1 25.68 -22.66 -20.39
N LYS A 2 25.90 -21.60 -19.61
CA LYS A 2 24.88 -21.00 -18.73
C LYS A 2 24.18 -19.87 -19.50
N ARG A 3 23.00 -20.14 -20.10
CA ARG A 3 22.14 -19.09 -20.67
C ARG A 3 21.56 -18.27 -19.52
N ARG A 4 22.15 -17.09 -19.29
CA ARG A 4 21.58 -16.06 -18.41
C ARG A 4 20.29 -15.56 -19.07
N PHE A 5 19.14 -15.98 -18.56
CA PHE A 5 17.88 -15.28 -18.85
C PHE A 5 17.92 -13.92 -18.13
N LEU A 6 18.49 -12.92 -18.80
CA LEU A 6 18.25 -11.51 -18.48
C LEU A 6 16.82 -11.20 -18.90
N THR A 7 15.84 -11.44 -18.02
CA THR A 7 14.53 -10.79 -18.15
C THR A 7 14.75 -9.31 -17.89
N GLY A 8 14.87 -8.55 -18.98
CA GLY A 8 15.16 -7.12 -18.98
C GLY A 8 14.17 -6.37 -18.10
N LEU A 9 14.66 -5.91 -16.95
CA LEU A 9 14.01 -4.88 -16.16
C LEU A 9 14.24 -3.55 -16.85
N ALA A 10 13.42 -3.27 -17.84
CA ALA A 10 13.31 -1.93 -18.37
C ALA A 10 12.74 -1.02 -17.28
N THR A 11 13.60 -0.25 -16.65
CA THR A 11 13.17 0.89 -15.84
C THR A 11 12.92 2.01 -16.82
N ALA A 12 11.70 2.09 -17.38
CA ALA A 12 11.27 3.30 -18.05
C ALA A 12 11.31 4.43 -17.01
N ALA A 13 12.29 5.32 -17.14
CA ALA A 13 12.26 6.56 -16.39
C ALA A 13 11.01 7.30 -16.86
N MET A 14 10.11 7.57 -15.90
CA MET A 14 8.83 8.20 -16.16
C MET A 14 9.02 9.46 -16.99
N LEU A 15 8.19 9.60 -18.02
CA LEU A 15 8.01 10.83 -18.77
C LEU A 15 7.57 11.93 -17.80
N THR A 16 8.52 12.62 -17.18
CA THR A 16 8.27 13.95 -16.65
C THR A 16 8.13 14.84 -17.87
N SER A 17 6.89 15.20 -18.20
CA SER A 17 6.57 16.15 -19.27
C SER A 17 7.48 17.37 -19.19
N VAL A 18 8.21 17.63 -20.28
CA VAL A 18 9.00 18.85 -20.44
C VAL A 18 7.98 19.97 -20.69
N VAL A 19 7.84 20.90 -19.73
CA VAL A 19 7.11 22.14 -19.96
C VAL A 19 8.04 23.03 -20.76
N VAL A 20 7.69 23.33 -22.01
CA VAL A 20 8.37 24.35 -22.82
C VAL A 20 8.02 25.73 -22.22
N PRO A 21 8.97 26.65 -22.01
CA PRO A 21 8.66 27.92 -21.39
C PRO A 21 8.02 28.85 -22.43
N VAL A 22 6.75 29.19 -22.24
CA VAL A 22 6.17 30.42 -22.78
C VAL A 22 6.18 31.43 -21.64
N THR A 23 6.89 32.54 -21.83
CA THR A 23 6.93 33.67 -20.91
C THR A 23 5.59 34.38 -20.87
N ASN A 24 4.92 34.37 -19.72
CA ASN A 24 4.44 35.59 -19.05
C ASN A 24 3.93 35.32 -17.63
N ASN A 25 4.14 36.32 -16.77
CA ASN A 25 3.88 36.35 -15.33
C ASN A 25 2.36 36.33 -14.97
N MET A 26 2.09 35.98 -13.71
CA MET A 26 0.80 35.69 -13.04
C MET A 26 0.41 34.20 -13.06
N PHE A 27 -0.31 33.73 -12.03
CA PHE A 27 -0.66 32.32 -11.72
C PHE A 27 0.34 31.49 -10.89
N LEU A 28 0.51 31.81 -9.61
CA LEU A 28 1.19 30.94 -8.62
C LEU A 28 0.28 30.43 -7.48
N SER A 29 -1.05 30.51 -7.63
CA SER A 29 -2.03 30.06 -6.62
C SER A 29 -2.69 28.70 -6.91
N ASN A 30 -2.62 28.16 -8.13
CA ASN A 30 -3.43 26.99 -8.53
C ASN A 30 -2.77 25.62 -8.31
N GLN A 31 -1.45 25.48 -8.36
CA GLN A 31 -0.81 24.16 -8.45
C GLN A 31 -0.92 23.25 -7.21
N ALA A 32 -1.06 23.81 -5.99
CA ALA A 32 -1.15 23.00 -4.77
C ALA A 32 -2.57 22.47 -4.50
N VAL A 33 -3.59 23.23 -4.91
CA VAL A 33 -5.00 22.79 -4.92
C VAL A 33 -5.18 21.75 -6.01
N GLU A 34 -4.57 21.97 -7.18
CA GLU A 34 -4.56 21.02 -8.30
C GLU A 34 -3.87 19.69 -7.94
N ALA A 35 -2.74 19.67 -7.23
CA ALA A 35 -2.07 18.41 -6.88
C ALA A 35 -2.90 17.50 -5.94
N SER A 36 -3.61 18.08 -4.95
CA SER A 36 -4.52 17.33 -4.08
C SER A 36 -5.77 16.89 -4.84
N ALA A 37 -6.37 17.79 -5.64
CA ALA A 37 -7.53 17.48 -6.48
C ALA A 37 -7.21 16.41 -7.52
N THR A 38 -6.00 16.44 -8.10
CA THR A 38 -5.50 15.44 -9.06
C THR A 38 -5.34 14.08 -8.39
N SER A 39 -4.81 14.03 -7.16
CA SER A 39 -4.70 12.75 -6.44
C SER A 39 -6.05 12.14 -6.09
N ASP A 40 -7.02 12.94 -5.62
CA ASP A 40 -8.36 12.43 -5.29
C ASP A 40 -9.14 12.02 -6.54
N ALA A 41 -9.05 12.81 -7.62
CA ALA A 41 -9.65 12.48 -8.90
C ALA A 41 -9.05 11.20 -9.51
N PHE A 42 -7.72 11.04 -9.43
CA PHE A 42 -7.05 9.81 -9.87
C PHE A 42 -7.52 8.61 -9.06
N LEU A 43 -7.46 8.68 -7.72
CA LEU A 43 -7.85 7.57 -6.85
C LEU A 43 -9.32 7.19 -7.01
N SER A 44 -10.21 8.15 -7.26
CA SER A 44 -11.63 7.89 -7.55
C SER A 44 -11.83 7.08 -8.83
N LYS A 45 -10.96 7.27 -9.84
CA LYS A 45 -11.02 6.53 -11.12
C LYS A 45 -10.49 5.10 -11.04
N VAL A 46 -9.51 4.83 -10.18
CA VAL A 46 -8.75 3.56 -10.21
C VAL A 46 -8.83 2.71 -8.93
N SER A 47 -9.33 3.25 -7.82
CA SER A 47 -9.38 2.52 -6.54
C SER A 47 -10.21 1.24 -6.62
N LEU A 48 -11.38 1.28 -7.26
CA LEU A 48 -12.21 0.09 -7.43
C LEU A 48 -11.53 -0.99 -8.27
N GLN A 49 -10.79 -0.60 -9.32
CA GLN A 49 -10.03 -1.51 -10.18
C GLN A 49 -8.90 -2.16 -9.37
N ALA A 50 -8.20 -1.39 -8.54
CA ALA A 50 -7.20 -1.91 -7.62
C ALA A 50 -7.79 -2.89 -6.61
N GLN A 51 -8.97 -2.60 -6.05
CA GLN A 51 -9.67 -3.49 -5.11
C GLN A 51 -10.16 -4.78 -5.78
N LYS A 52 -10.72 -4.70 -6.99
CA LYS A 52 -11.09 -5.85 -7.82
C LYS A 52 -9.88 -6.74 -8.10
N THR A 53 -8.77 -6.13 -8.51
CA THR A 53 -7.51 -6.82 -8.80
C THR A 53 -6.90 -7.43 -7.55
N SER A 54 -6.93 -6.70 -6.42
CA SER A 54 -6.47 -7.19 -5.11
C SER A 54 -7.25 -8.43 -4.68
N LYS A 55 -8.58 -8.44 -4.87
CA LYS A 55 -9.41 -9.61 -4.62
C LYS A 55 -9.09 -10.77 -5.56
N LYS A 56 -8.88 -10.49 -6.84
CA LYS A 56 -8.59 -11.52 -7.85
C LYS A 56 -7.23 -12.16 -7.64
N TYR A 57 -6.19 -11.36 -7.48
CA TYR A 57 -4.80 -11.79 -7.46
C TYR A 57 -4.13 -11.70 -6.09
N GLY A 58 -4.83 -11.36 -5.00
CA GLY A 58 -4.28 -11.41 -3.64
C GLY A 58 -3.03 -10.54 -3.42
N VAL A 59 -3.00 -9.35 -4.01
CA VAL A 59 -1.94 -8.35 -3.83
C VAL A 59 -2.50 -7.14 -3.08
N TYR A 60 -1.66 -6.38 -2.39
CA TYR A 60 -2.10 -5.16 -1.69
C TYR A 60 -2.61 -4.11 -2.70
N ALA A 61 -3.86 -3.68 -2.55
CA ALA A 61 -4.45 -2.62 -3.37
C ALA A 61 -3.70 -1.29 -3.16
N SER A 62 -3.27 -1.02 -1.93
CA SER A 62 -2.50 0.15 -1.56
C SER A 62 -1.13 0.21 -2.27
N LEU A 63 -0.42 -0.91 -2.36
CA LEU A 63 0.83 -1.02 -3.10
C LEU A 63 0.61 -0.75 -4.59
N MET A 64 -0.41 -1.39 -5.16
CA MET A 64 -0.77 -1.24 -6.56
C MET A 64 -1.16 0.20 -6.91
N LEU A 65 -1.95 0.87 -6.07
CA LEU A 65 -2.32 2.28 -6.24
C LEU A 65 -1.11 3.21 -6.13
N ALA A 66 -0.21 2.94 -5.17
CA ALA A 66 1.02 3.72 -5.03
C ALA A 66 1.92 3.58 -6.27
N GLN A 67 2.03 2.37 -6.82
CA GLN A 67 2.76 2.14 -8.07
C GLN A 67 2.05 2.79 -9.26
N ALA A 68 0.74 2.64 -9.41
CA ALA A 68 0.01 3.29 -10.50
C ALA A 68 0.15 4.82 -10.45
N ALA A 69 0.04 5.43 -9.26
CA ALA A 69 0.20 6.86 -9.06
C ALA A 69 1.61 7.34 -9.40
N LEU A 70 2.64 6.62 -8.94
CA LEU A 70 4.03 6.90 -9.30
C LEU A 70 4.20 6.73 -10.81
N GLU A 71 4.00 5.49 -11.28
CA GLU A 71 3.77 4.96 -12.64
C GLU A 71 3.46 5.98 -13.71
N SER A 72 2.30 6.57 -13.50
CA SER A 72 1.58 7.33 -14.50
C SER A 72 1.61 8.83 -14.25
N GLY A 73 2.37 9.28 -13.24
CA GLY A 73 2.30 10.66 -12.77
C GLY A 73 0.86 11.03 -12.40
N TRP A 74 0.23 10.24 -11.53
CA TRP A 74 -1.19 10.40 -11.14
C TRP A 74 -2.17 10.33 -12.33
N GLY A 75 -1.88 9.47 -13.30
CA GLY A 75 -2.73 9.23 -14.46
C GLY A 75 -2.60 10.26 -15.58
N THR A 76 -1.69 11.23 -15.46
CA THR A 76 -1.53 12.32 -16.42
C THR A 76 -0.57 11.98 -17.57
N SER A 77 0.22 10.91 -17.45
CA SER A 77 1.15 10.52 -18.50
C SER A 77 0.44 10.20 -19.82
N THR A 78 1.13 10.45 -20.95
CA THR A 78 0.63 10.05 -22.28
C THR A 78 0.35 8.55 -22.34
N LEU A 79 1.15 7.74 -21.65
CA LEU A 79 0.98 6.28 -21.66
C LEU A 79 -0.30 5.84 -20.91
N SER A 80 -0.60 6.45 -19.76
CA SER A 80 -1.84 6.16 -19.02
C SER A 80 -3.08 6.71 -19.72
N THR A 81 -2.98 7.86 -20.38
CA THR A 81 -4.13 8.52 -21.05
C THR A 81 -4.44 7.92 -22.42
N GLN A 82 -3.43 7.58 -23.22
CA GLN A 82 -3.62 7.07 -24.60
C GLN A 82 -3.65 5.54 -24.69
N ALA A 83 -3.05 4.85 -23.72
CA ALA A 83 -2.92 3.39 -23.76
C ALA A 83 -3.50 2.67 -22.53
N ASN A 84 -4.12 3.40 -21.60
CA ASN A 84 -4.62 2.88 -20.32
C ASN A 84 -3.54 2.16 -19.49
N ASN A 85 -2.24 2.42 -19.73
CA ASN A 85 -1.15 1.68 -19.10
C ASN A 85 -0.55 2.46 -17.94
N PHE A 86 -0.99 2.12 -16.72
CA PHE A 86 -0.62 2.84 -15.49
C PHE A 86 0.69 2.39 -14.86
N PHE A 87 1.27 1.28 -15.34
CA PHE A 87 2.40 0.59 -14.71
C PHE A 87 3.65 0.55 -15.59
N GLY A 88 3.64 1.23 -16.74
CA GLY A 88 4.78 1.26 -17.66
C GLY A 88 5.12 -0.11 -18.27
N MET A 89 4.15 -1.00 -18.42
CA MET A 89 4.43 -2.36 -18.90
C MET A 89 4.81 -2.36 -20.38
N LYS A 90 6.05 -2.77 -20.67
CA LYS A 90 6.55 -2.93 -22.04
C LYS A 90 5.90 -4.12 -22.75
N ALA A 91 5.83 -4.05 -24.08
CA ALA A 91 5.24 -5.08 -24.93
C ALA A 91 6.16 -6.29 -25.20
N THR A 92 7.14 -6.56 -24.34
CA THR A 92 8.01 -7.74 -24.47
C THR A 92 7.19 -9.02 -24.27
N GLY A 93 7.09 -9.85 -25.32
CA GLY A 93 6.27 -11.06 -25.33
C GLY A 93 4.75 -10.80 -25.23
N TRP A 94 4.31 -9.58 -25.53
CA TRP A 94 2.91 -9.19 -25.52
C TRP A 94 2.29 -9.36 -26.91
N THR A 95 1.13 -10.02 -26.99
CA THR A 95 0.42 -10.30 -28.25
C THR A 95 -0.77 -9.37 -28.50
N GLY A 96 -1.14 -8.55 -27.52
CA GLY A 96 -2.24 -7.60 -27.67
C GLY A 96 -1.81 -6.26 -28.31
N ALA A 97 -2.73 -5.29 -28.28
CA ALA A 97 -2.47 -3.95 -28.80
C ALA A 97 -1.27 -3.29 -28.12
N THR A 98 -0.52 -2.48 -28.87
CA THR A 98 0.65 -1.75 -28.38
C THR A 98 0.49 -0.24 -28.57
N TYR A 99 1.31 0.51 -27.85
CA TYR A 99 1.48 1.95 -28.05
C TYR A 99 2.97 2.28 -27.96
N SER A 100 3.54 2.78 -29.06
CA SER A 100 4.95 3.14 -29.15
C SER A 100 5.13 4.60 -28.80
N VAL A 101 6.00 4.89 -27.83
CA VAL A 101 6.28 6.25 -27.39
C VAL A 101 7.76 6.38 -27.04
N LYS A 102 8.31 7.58 -27.21
CA LYS A 102 9.64 7.92 -26.71
C LYS A 102 9.63 7.83 -25.18
N THR A 103 10.57 7.09 -24.62
CA THR A 103 10.72 6.88 -23.18
C THR A 103 12.14 7.23 -22.75
N ALA A 104 12.28 7.73 -21.53
CA ALA A 104 13.58 7.90 -20.90
C ALA A 104 14.06 6.56 -20.32
N GLU A 105 15.35 6.29 -20.43
CA GLU A 105 16.06 5.13 -19.87
C GLU A 105 17.26 5.65 -19.10
N GLN A 106 17.72 4.89 -18.10
CA GLN A 106 18.90 5.23 -17.32
C GLN A 106 20.01 4.19 -17.48
N THR A 107 21.24 4.64 -17.66
CA THR A 107 22.42 3.78 -17.57
C THR A 107 22.65 3.32 -16.13
N SER A 108 23.53 2.33 -15.92
CA SER A 108 23.95 1.88 -14.59
C SER A 108 24.56 3.00 -13.73
N SER A 109 25.12 4.03 -14.37
CA SER A 109 25.65 5.25 -13.74
C SER A 109 24.60 6.35 -13.51
N GLY A 110 23.34 6.12 -13.88
CA GLY A 110 22.22 7.07 -13.69
C GLY A 110 22.08 8.13 -14.79
N LYS A 111 22.86 8.07 -15.88
CA LYS A 111 22.71 8.99 -17.02
C LYS A 111 21.42 8.67 -17.76
N THR A 112 20.58 9.67 -17.99
CA THR A 112 19.32 9.53 -18.72
C THR A 112 19.55 9.66 -20.23
N TYR A 113 19.00 8.75 -21.01
CA TYR A 113 18.94 8.79 -22.48
C TYR A 113 17.54 8.42 -22.95
N TYR A 114 17.19 8.64 -24.22
CA TYR A 114 15.85 8.39 -24.73
C TYR A 114 15.86 7.36 -25.85
N ILE A 115 14.88 6.46 -25.82
CA ILE A 115 14.62 5.49 -26.88
C ILE A 115 13.13 5.48 -27.21
N THR A 116 12.74 5.03 -28.40
CA THR A 116 11.36 4.65 -28.67
C THR A 116 11.15 3.21 -28.22
N ALA A 117 10.14 2.98 -27.37
CA ALA A 117 9.81 1.63 -26.91
C ALA A 117 8.32 1.36 -27.09
N ALA A 118 7.99 0.10 -27.38
CA ALA A 118 6.62 -0.38 -27.45
C ALA A 118 6.12 -0.76 -26.04
N PHE A 119 4.98 -0.20 -25.66
CA PHE A 119 4.28 -0.51 -24.42
C PHE A 119 2.96 -1.23 -24.69
N ARG A 120 2.49 -2.00 -23.72
CA ARG A 120 1.16 -2.63 -23.79
C ARG A 120 0.09 -1.55 -23.82
N LYS A 121 -0.93 -1.73 -24.66
CA LYS A 121 -2.14 -0.91 -24.72
C LYS A 121 -3.33 -1.75 -24.27
N TYR A 122 -4.12 -1.21 -23.35
CA TYR A 122 -5.26 -1.91 -22.77
C TYR A 122 -6.58 -1.28 -23.20
N SER A 123 -7.60 -2.12 -23.37
CA SER A 123 -8.96 -1.70 -23.67
C SER A 123 -9.66 -0.97 -22.51
N SER A 124 -9.18 -1.16 -21.27
CA SER A 124 -9.75 -0.53 -20.08
C SER A 124 -8.72 -0.40 -18.95
N TYR A 125 -9.06 0.42 -17.95
CA TYR A 125 -8.27 0.51 -16.71
C TYR A 125 -8.22 -0.84 -15.98
N GLN A 126 -9.34 -1.58 -15.92
CA GLN A 126 -9.36 -2.88 -15.27
C GLN A 126 -8.38 -3.86 -15.92
N ALA A 127 -8.28 -3.87 -17.26
CA ALA A 127 -7.34 -4.73 -17.97
C ALA A 127 -5.87 -4.41 -17.61
N SER A 128 -5.52 -3.13 -17.49
CA SER A 128 -4.17 -2.74 -17.03
C SER A 128 -3.87 -3.19 -15.60
N PHE A 129 -4.85 -3.10 -14.71
CA PHE A 129 -4.67 -3.49 -13.31
C PHE A 129 -4.64 -5.03 -13.16
N ASP A 130 -5.48 -5.75 -13.89
CA ASP A 130 -5.47 -7.22 -13.91
C ASP A 130 -4.14 -7.77 -14.44
N ASP A 131 -3.59 -7.18 -15.50
CA ASP A 131 -2.29 -7.58 -16.04
C ASP A 131 -1.13 -7.29 -15.06
N TYR A 132 -1.21 -6.20 -14.28
CA TYR A 132 -0.32 -5.99 -13.14
C TYR A 132 -0.46 -7.11 -12.09
N GLY A 133 -1.70 -7.45 -11.69
CA GLY A 133 -1.96 -8.52 -10.74
C GLY A 133 -1.43 -9.88 -11.19
N LEU A 134 -1.59 -10.18 -12.48
CA LEU A 134 -1.05 -11.36 -13.13
C LEU A 134 0.48 -11.37 -13.07
N LYS A 135 1.15 -10.28 -13.49
CA LYS A 135 2.61 -10.14 -13.42
C LYS A 135 3.13 -10.42 -12.01
N MET A 136 2.48 -9.86 -10.98
CA MET A 136 2.86 -10.06 -9.59
C MET A 136 2.71 -11.52 -9.12
N ARG A 137 1.83 -12.30 -9.75
CA ARG A 137 1.55 -13.69 -9.38
C ARG A 137 2.27 -14.73 -10.23
N THR A 138 2.73 -14.39 -11.43
CA THR A 138 3.28 -15.38 -12.38
C THR A 138 4.71 -15.11 -12.83
N THR A 139 5.29 -13.94 -12.55
CA THR A 139 6.67 -13.66 -12.95
C THR A 139 7.62 -14.61 -12.23
N LEU A 140 8.34 -15.41 -13.02
CA LEU A 140 9.39 -16.29 -12.54
C LEU A 140 10.69 -15.50 -12.38
N GLY A 141 11.37 -15.72 -11.25
CA GLY A 141 12.73 -15.29 -11.00
C GLY A 141 13.70 -16.45 -11.23
N ASN A 142 14.88 -16.34 -10.62
CA ASN A 142 15.90 -17.39 -10.72
C ASN A 142 15.37 -18.74 -10.21
N TYR A 143 15.76 -19.80 -10.91
CA TYR A 143 15.40 -21.19 -10.59
C TYR A 143 13.89 -21.48 -10.57
N GLY A 144 13.09 -20.73 -11.33
CA GLY A 144 11.64 -20.95 -11.44
C GLY A 144 10.83 -20.50 -10.21
N SER A 145 11.46 -19.78 -9.27
CA SER A 145 10.76 -19.22 -8.11
C SER A 145 9.84 -18.06 -8.51
N LEU A 146 8.73 -17.84 -7.80
CA LEU A 146 7.85 -16.71 -8.08
C LEU A 146 8.47 -15.41 -7.53
N CYS A 147 8.93 -14.56 -8.45
CA CYS A 147 9.78 -13.39 -8.21
C CYS A 147 9.19 -12.43 -7.17
N TYR A 148 7.89 -12.15 -7.29
CA TYR A 148 7.20 -11.19 -6.43
C TYR A 148 6.42 -11.85 -5.28
N SER A 149 6.63 -13.13 -4.99
CA SER A 149 5.89 -13.89 -3.97
C SER A 149 5.88 -13.25 -2.58
N LYS A 150 6.98 -12.61 -2.19
CA LYS A 150 7.11 -11.89 -0.90
C LYS A 150 6.25 -10.62 -0.78
N THR A 151 5.60 -10.20 -1.87
CA THR A 151 4.70 -9.03 -1.90
C THR A 151 3.23 -9.38 -1.67
N TRP A 152 2.89 -10.67 -1.75
CA TRP A 152 1.52 -11.16 -1.71
C TRP A 152 0.90 -11.01 -0.32
N LEU A 153 -0.43 -10.89 -0.25
CA LEU A 153 -1.16 -10.68 1.01
C LEU A 153 -0.80 -11.71 2.09
N GLU A 154 -0.68 -12.98 1.70
CA GLU A 154 -0.41 -14.09 2.62
C GLU A 154 1.05 -14.19 3.08
N ASN A 155 1.97 -13.47 2.41
CA ASN A 155 3.42 -13.55 2.66
C ASN A 155 3.99 -12.25 3.23
N ALA A 156 3.46 -11.10 2.83
CA ALA A 156 3.86 -9.81 3.36
C ALA A 156 2.97 -9.44 4.54
N SER A 157 3.56 -9.03 5.66
CA SER A 157 2.81 -8.64 6.86
C SER A 157 2.12 -7.27 6.76
N SER A 158 2.40 -6.50 5.69
CA SER A 158 1.82 -5.17 5.46
C SER A 158 2.14 -4.68 4.04
N ALA A 159 1.40 -3.67 3.59
CA ALA A 159 1.70 -2.94 2.35
C ALA A 159 3.12 -2.36 2.33
N SER A 160 3.63 -1.88 3.47
CA SER A 160 5.01 -1.39 3.57
C SER A 160 6.05 -2.50 3.48
N ALA A 161 5.76 -3.70 4.01
CA ALA A 161 6.61 -4.86 3.83
C ALA A 161 6.60 -5.30 2.35
N ALA A 162 5.44 -5.30 1.71
CA ALA A 162 5.30 -5.58 0.29
C ALA A 162 6.07 -4.56 -0.60
N ALA A 163 6.02 -3.27 -0.26
CA ALA A 163 6.80 -2.22 -0.94
C ALA A 163 8.32 -2.38 -0.81
N LYS A 164 8.80 -2.91 0.31
CA LYS A 164 10.23 -3.28 0.46
C LYS A 164 10.56 -4.54 -0.35
N ALA A 165 9.69 -5.53 -0.28
CA ALA A 165 9.85 -6.80 -0.99
C ALA A 165 9.87 -6.62 -2.50
N ILE A 166 9.03 -5.74 -3.06
CA ILE A 166 8.99 -5.51 -4.51
C ILE A 166 10.26 -4.83 -5.03
N LYS A 167 10.85 -3.91 -4.25
CA LYS A 167 12.17 -3.34 -4.55
C LYS A 167 13.26 -4.40 -4.43
N ALA A 168 13.24 -5.22 -3.38
CA ALA A 168 14.20 -6.30 -3.21
C ALA A 168 14.11 -7.35 -4.35
N ALA A 169 12.92 -7.54 -4.92
CA ALA A 169 12.67 -8.37 -6.09
C ALA A 169 13.09 -7.71 -7.42
N GLY A 170 13.65 -6.50 -7.37
CA GLY A 170 14.23 -5.84 -8.54
C GLY A 170 13.25 -5.08 -9.41
N TYR A 171 12.00 -4.82 -8.98
CA TYR A 171 10.98 -4.19 -9.85
C TYR A 171 11.42 -2.86 -10.47
N ALA A 172 12.23 -2.07 -9.76
CA ALA A 172 12.81 -0.82 -10.27
C ALA A 172 14.28 -0.68 -9.85
N THR A 173 15.11 -0.07 -10.71
CA THR A 173 16.52 0.22 -10.39
C THR A 173 16.65 1.33 -9.35
N ASP A 174 15.71 2.27 -9.29
CA ASP A 174 15.68 3.38 -8.33
C ASP A 174 15.90 2.89 -6.88
N THR A 175 16.96 3.39 -6.25
CA THR A 175 17.35 3.04 -4.87
C THR A 175 16.32 3.49 -3.84
N ASN A 176 15.54 4.53 -4.15
CA ASN A 176 14.52 5.09 -3.26
C ASN A 176 13.10 4.57 -3.54
N TYR A 177 12.95 3.59 -4.44
CA TYR A 177 11.63 3.12 -4.89
C TYR A 177 10.71 2.71 -3.74
N ALA A 178 11.18 1.84 -2.84
CA ALA A 178 10.41 1.40 -1.68
C ALA A 178 9.99 2.59 -0.79
N THR A 179 10.87 3.56 -0.58
CA THR A 179 10.60 4.75 0.22
C THR A 179 9.51 5.62 -0.43
N LYS A 180 9.55 5.82 -1.75
CA LYS A 180 8.52 6.55 -2.51
C LYS A 180 7.16 5.88 -2.37
N LEU A 181 7.10 4.56 -2.57
CA LEU A 181 5.86 3.79 -2.45
C LEU A 181 5.27 3.85 -1.04
N ILE A 182 6.10 3.63 0.00
CA ILE A 182 5.65 3.72 1.39
C ILE A 182 5.16 5.14 1.71
N SER A 183 5.83 6.18 1.17
CA SER A 183 5.37 7.55 1.33
C SER A 183 3.99 7.76 0.70
N HIS A 184 3.75 7.31 -0.54
CA HIS A 184 2.43 7.41 -1.15
C HIS A 184 1.36 6.63 -0.38
N ILE A 185 1.66 5.41 0.05
CA ILE A 185 0.75 4.60 0.87
C ILE A 185 0.33 5.36 2.12
N GLY A 186 1.28 5.96 2.85
CA GLY A 186 1.01 6.71 4.07
C GLY A 186 0.31 8.05 3.83
N THR A 187 0.85 8.88 2.93
CA THR A 187 0.36 10.24 2.65
C THR A 187 -1.09 10.24 2.19
N TYR A 188 -1.50 9.27 1.37
CA TYR A 188 -2.86 9.19 0.82
C TYR A 188 -3.73 8.14 1.50
N ASN A 189 -3.28 7.60 2.64
CA ASN A 189 -3.98 6.57 3.42
C ASN A 189 -4.49 5.41 2.53
N LEU A 190 -3.64 4.92 1.63
CA LEU A 190 -4.06 3.95 0.60
C LEU A 190 -4.43 2.59 1.19
N THR A 191 -3.98 2.28 2.42
CA THR A 191 -4.35 1.05 3.12
C THR A 191 -5.85 0.92 3.39
N LYS A 192 -6.62 2.02 3.29
CA LYS A 192 -8.09 1.96 3.35
C LYS A 192 -8.72 1.13 2.22
N TYR A 193 -7.98 0.90 1.13
CA TYR A 193 -8.42 0.09 0.00
C TYR A 193 -8.00 -1.38 0.11
N ASP A 194 -7.12 -1.73 1.06
CA ASP A 194 -6.68 -3.11 1.25
C ASP A 194 -7.79 -3.97 1.88
N PRO A 195 -7.79 -5.30 1.65
CA PRO A 195 -8.68 -6.18 2.37
C PRO A 195 -8.37 -6.15 3.87
N VAL A 196 -9.42 -6.22 4.69
CA VAL A 196 -9.29 -6.26 6.15
C VAL A 196 -8.88 -7.67 6.57
N TYR A 197 -7.78 -7.77 7.31
CA TYR A 197 -7.25 -9.03 7.83
C TYR A 197 -7.73 -9.28 9.27
N SER A 198 -8.18 -10.50 9.55
CA SER A 198 -8.44 -11.02 10.90
C SER A 198 -7.72 -12.35 11.10
N GLY A 199 -7.02 -12.49 12.24
CA GLY A 199 -6.31 -13.70 12.64
C GLY A 199 -7.03 -14.51 13.73
N THR A 200 -8.35 -14.35 13.87
CA THR A 200 -9.13 -15.04 14.90
C THR A 200 -9.23 -16.54 14.62
N ASN A 201 -9.00 -17.34 15.66
CA ASN A 201 -9.17 -18.79 15.62
C ASN A 201 -10.59 -19.15 16.07
N TYR A 202 -11.33 -19.89 15.25
CA TYR A 202 -12.64 -20.43 15.63
C TYR A 202 -12.97 -21.68 14.79
N THR A 203 -13.90 -22.49 15.29
CA THR A 203 -14.44 -23.65 14.59
C THR A 203 -15.66 -23.26 13.76
N ALA A 204 -15.79 -23.82 12.57
CA ALA A 204 -16.94 -23.65 11.69
C ALA A 204 -17.33 -24.98 11.05
N LYS A 205 -18.60 -25.09 10.66
CA LYS A 205 -19.10 -26.20 9.86
C LYS A 205 -19.06 -25.84 8.38
N VAL A 206 -18.57 -26.76 7.55
CA VAL A 206 -18.59 -26.60 6.10
C VAL A 206 -20.03 -26.72 5.60
N ALA A 207 -20.53 -25.69 4.93
CA ALA A 207 -21.89 -25.65 4.41
C ALA A 207 -22.03 -26.43 3.09
N LYS A 208 -20.99 -26.40 2.27
CA LYS A 208 -20.97 -26.99 0.92
C LYS A 208 -19.64 -27.70 0.67
N THR A 209 -19.70 -28.95 0.21
CA THR A 209 -18.52 -29.71 -0.24
C THR A 209 -17.80 -28.94 -1.35
N GLY A 210 -16.47 -28.89 -1.31
CA GLY A 210 -15.69 -28.18 -2.32
C GLY A 210 -14.19 -28.21 -2.09
N ALA A 211 -13.46 -27.70 -3.08
CA ALA A 211 -12.02 -27.55 -3.00
C ALA A 211 -11.63 -26.37 -2.11
N THR A 212 -10.45 -26.48 -1.51
CA THR A 212 -9.70 -25.38 -0.89
C THR A 212 -8.49 -25.03 -1.76
N TYR A 213 -7.90 -23.86 -1.53
CA TYR A 213 -6.92 -23.25 -2.44
C TYR A 213 -5.65 -22.80 -1.73
N LEU A 214 -4.55 -22.65 -2.47
CA LEU A 214 -3.26 -22.23 -1.88
C LEU A 214 -3.26 -20.77 -1.41
N TYR A 215 -3.99 -19.88 -2.08
CA TYR A 215 -3.87 -18.42 -1.87
C TYR A 215 -5.22 -17.74 -1.60
N PRO A 216 -5.26 -16.62 -0.85
CA PRO A 216 -6.45 -15.80 -0.62
C PRO A 216 -6.75 -14.95 -1.88
N THR A 217 -7.18 -15.62 -2.94
CA THR A 217 -7.36 -15.06 -4.28
C THR A 217 -8.72 -15.43 -4.83
N ASP A 218 -9.06 -14.95 -6.03
CA ASP A 218 -10.10 -15.63 -6.78
C ASP A 218 -9.66 -17.06 -7.07
N HIS A 219 -10.56 -18.02 -6.86
CA HIS A 219 -10.23 -19.44 -6.97
C HIS A 219 -9.93 -19.86 -8.41
N SER A 220 -10.37 -19.08 -9.41
CA SER A 220 -10.00 -19.28 -10.83
C SER A 220 -8.51 -19.08 -11.11
N VAL A 221 -7.79 -18.37 -10.23
CA VAL A 221 -6.36 -18.07 -10.40
C VAL A 221 -5.49 -18.67 -9.29
N SER A 222 -6.05 -19.57 -8.48
CA SER A 222 -5.37 -20.24 -7.38
C SER A 222 -5.32 -21.74 -7.62
N PRO A 223 -4.16 -22.40 -7.45
CA PRO A 223 -4.12 -23.85 -7.46
C PRO A 223 -4.95 -24.42 -6.31
N LYS A 224 -5.66 -25.52 -6.59
CA LYS A 224 -6.33 -26.31 -5.57
C LYS A 224 -5.28 -26.88 -4.61
N LYS A 225 -5.63 -26.96 -3.32
CA LYS A 225 -4.77 -27.50 -2.26
C LYS A 225 -5.35 -28.78 -1.67
N SER A 226 -6.62 -28.78 -1.32
CA SER A 226 -7.30 -29.90 -0.65
C SER A 226 -8.81 -29.83 -0.91
N TYR A 227 -9.59 -30.62 -0.17
CA TYR A 227 -11.03 -30.70 -0.25
C TYR A 227 -11.66 -30.72 1.14
N VAL A 228 -12.88 -30.21 1.22
CA VAL A 228 -13.72 -30.29 2.42
C VAL A 228 -15.11 -30.81 2.05
N THR A 229 -15.75 -31.51 2.99
CA THR A 229 -17.10 -32.07 2.83
C THR A 229 -18.12 -31.32 3.65
N ALA A 230 -19.36 -31.21 3.16
CA ALA A 230 -20.46 -30.62 3.91
C ALA A 230 -20.62 -31.32 5.28
N GLY A 231 -20.82 -30.53 6.34
CA GLY A 231 -20.91 -31.02 7.72
C GLY A 231 -19.56 -31.22 8.44
N GLN A 232 -18.43 -31.19 7.70
CA GLN A 232 -17.09 -31.26 8.29
C GLN A 232 -16.86 -30.07 9.23
N THR A 233 -16.32 -30.35 10.43
CA THR A 233 -15.82 -29.31 11.33
C THR A 233 -14.41 -28.91 10.92
N VAL A 234 -14.18 -27.61 10.75
CA VAL A 234 -12.87 -27.05 10.36
C VAL A 234 -12.49 -25.91 11.29
N THR A 235 -11.17 -25.67 11.46
CA THR A 235 -10.65 -24.52 12.20
C THR A 235 -10.25 -23.41 11.24
N VAL A 236 -10.92 -22.26 11.33
CA VAL A 236 -10.53 -21.04 10.62
C VAL A 236 -9.47 -20.31 11.45
N THR A 237 -8.38 -19.86 10.83
CA THR A 237 -7.30 -19.14 11.54
C THR A 237 -6.93 -17.79 10.92
N LYS A 238 -7.35 -17.55 9.68
CA LYS A 238 -7.12 -16.27 8.97
C LYS A 238 -8.33 -15.93 8.11
N THR A 239 -8.70 -14.67 8.05
CA THR A 239 -9.77 -14.16 7.19
C THR A 239 -9.32 -12.87 6.52
N TYR A 240 -9.46 -12.79 5.21
CA TYR A 240 -9.45 -11.52 4.47
C TYR A 240 -10.88 -11.16 4.06
N THR A 241 -11.31 -9.94 4.42
CA THR A 241 -12.59 -9.37 3.99
C THR A 241 -12.31 -8.29 2.94
N TYR A 242 -12.84 -8.46 1.73
CA TYR A 242 -12.62 -7.55 0.61
C TYR A 242 -13.66 -6.43 0.59
N TYR A 243 -13.42 -5.44 -0.28
CA TYR A 243 -14.24 -4.23 -0.42
C TYR A 243 -15.74 -4.45 -0.62
N ASN A 244 -16.14 -5.63 -1.14
CA ASN A 244 -17.53 -6.01 -1.38
C ASN A 244 -18.09 -6.96 -0.31
N GLY A 245 -17.46 -7.02 0.87
CA GLY A 245 -17.88 -7.88 1.98
C GLY A 245 -17.54 -9.36 1.82
N LYS A 246 -17.17 -9.82 0.61
CA LYS A 246 -16.78 -11.22 0.37
C LYS A 246 -15.53 -11.57 1.18
N LYS A 247 -15.47 -12.82 1.66
CA LYS A 247 -14.40 -13.29 2.54
C LYS A 247 -13.57 -14.41 1.89
N ARG A 248 -12.29 -14.45 2.23
CA ARG A 248 -11.41 -15.61 2.04
C ARG A 248 -10.93 -16.08 3.40
N MET A 249 -11.19 -17.33 3.74
CA MET A 249 -10.90 -17.89 5.06
C MET A 249 -9.90 -19.03 4.91
N TYR A 250 -8.84 -19.00 5.71
CA TYR A 250 -7.85 -20.07 5.76
C TYR A 250 -8.27 -21.11 6.81
N LEU A 251 -8.44 -22.34 6.33
CA LEU A 251 -8.69 -23.52 7.12
C LEU A 251 -7.35 -24.14 7.51
N LYS A 252 -7.11 -24.35 8.81
CA LYS A 252 -5.84 -24.88 9.35
C LYS A 252 -5.49 -26.19 8.63
N GLY A 253 -4.32 -26.22 8.00
CA GLY A 253 -3.84 -27.36 7.20
C GLY A 253 -4.46 -27.44 5.80
N LEU A 254 -5.75 -27.15 5.66
CA LEU A 254 -6.52 -27.44 4.44
C LEU A 254 -6.45 -26.35 3.35
N GLY A 255 -6.22 -25.08 3.68
CA GLY A 255 -6.10 -24.00 2.67
C GLY A 255 -7.22 -22.96 2.70
N TRP A 256 -7.28 -22.11 1.68
CA TRP A 256 -8.24 -21.01 1.57
C TRP A 256 -9.57 -21.44 0.95
N ILE A 257 -10.67 -20.88 1.45
CA ILE A 257 -12.02 -21.09 0.92
C ILE A 257 -12.82 -19.78 0.89
N ASN A 258 -13.90 -19.75 0.10
CA ASN A 258 -14.92 -18.69 0.14
C ASN A 258 -15.61 -18.73 1.51
N GLY A 259 -15.75 -17.58 2.17
CA GLY A 259 -16.42 -17.54 3.48
C GLY A 259 -17.88 -18.00 3.43
N GLU A 260 -18.54 -17.82 2.28
CA GLU A 260 -19.91 -18.25 2.02
C GLU A 260 -20.05 -19.79 1.97
N SER A 261 -18.94 -20.53 1.96
CA SER A 261 -18.92 -22.00 2.03
C SER A 261 -18.93 -22.54 3.46
N LEU A 262 -18.97 -21.68 4.47
CA LEU A 262 -19.02 -22.05 5.89
C LEU A 262 -20.31 -21.56 6.54
N ASN A 263 -20.91 -22.40 7.37
CA ASN A 263 -21.97 -21.99 8.28
C ASN A 263 -21.30 -21.34 9.49
N THR A 264 -21.39 -20.02 9.60
CA THR A 264 -20.99 -19.28 10.80
C THR A 264 -22.09 -19.37 11.87
N GLY A 265 -22.51 -20.60 12.20
CA GLY A 265 -23.22 -20.85 13.45
C GLY A 265 -22.20 -20.71 14.56
N SER A 266 -22.45 -19.80 15.49
CA SER A 266 -21.65 -19.55 16.69
C SER A 266 -21.67 -20.77 17.61
N SER A 267 -20.95 -21.83 17.25
CA SER A 267 -20.63 -22.93 18.15
C SER A 267 -19.18 -22.73 18.58
N GLN A 268 -19.05 -21.89 19.60
CA GLN A 268 -17.83 -21.57 20.31
C GLN A 268 -17.31 -22.88 20.93
N ALA A 269 -16.15 -23.36 20.49
CA ALA A 269 -15.44 -24.40 21.22
C ALA A 269 -15.02 -23.84 22.60
N PRO A 270 -15.03 -24.66 23.67
CA PRO A 270 -14.73 -24.17 25.01
C PRO A 270 -13.24 -23.90 25.15
N SER A 271 -12.87 -22.64 25.32
CA SER A 271 -11.70 -22.24 26.09
C SER A 271 -11.77 -20.75 26.37
N ALA A 272 -11.46 -20.43 27.64
CA ALA A 272 -11.60 -19.16 28.33
C ALA A 272 -11.20 -17.89 27.55
N ASP A 273 -11.87 -16.81 27.95
CA ASP A 273 -11.65 -15.38 27.68
C ASP A 273 -12.57 -14.73 26.65
N ASN A 274 -13.72 -14.27 27.18
CA ASN A 274 -14.59 -13.29 26.54
C ASN A 274 -13.87 -11.92 26.45
N ALA A 275 -13.35 -11.61 25.27
CA ALA A 275 -13.11 -10.23 24.85
C ALA A 275 -13.79 -10.01 23.49
N ALA A 276 -14.72 -9.07 23.46
CA ALA A 276 -15.49 -8.69 22.27
C ALA A 276 -14.63 -8.61 20.99
N SER A 277 -15.10 -9.27 19.94
CA SER A 277 -14.42 -9.46 18.66
C SER A 277 -14.36 -8.17 17.83
N VAL A 278 -13.46 -7.26 18.20
CA VAL A 278 -13.15 -6.07 17.41
C VAL A 278 -12.24 -6.47 16.23
N SER A 279 -12.75 -6.40 15.00
CA SER A 279 -11.96 -6.60 13.78
C SER A 279 -10.80 -5.60 13.71
N GLY A 280 -9.56 -6.09 13.65
CA GLY A 280 -8.36 -5.25 13.58
C GLY A 280 -8.18 -4.57 12.21
N GLN A 281 -7.69 -3.33 12.19
CA GLN A 281 -7.30 -2.59 10.99
C GLN A 281 -5.80 -2.28 11.01
N MET A 282 -5.06 -2.61 9.95
CA MET A 282 -3.66 -2.24 9.85
C MET A 282 -3.50 -0.75 9.51
N LYS A 283 -2.70 -0.04 10.30
CA LYS A 283 -2.36 1.37 10.07
C LYS A 283 -0.85 1.57 10.05
N LEU A 284 -0.37 2.43 9.16
CA LEU A 284 1.05 2.79 9.10
C LEU A 284 1.34 3.84 10.17
N LEU A 285 2.28 3.52 11.07
CA LEU A 285 2.73 4.47 12.08
C LEU A 285 3.65 5.50 11.43
N MET A 286 3.22 6.75 11.38
CA MET A 286 3.96 7.84 10.72
C MET A 286 4.91 8.56 11.66
N HIS A 287 4.72 8.43 12.97
CA HIS A 287 5.60 8.95 14.02
C HIS A 287 5.90 7.88 15.07
N SER A 288 7.18 7.74 15.44
CA SER A 288 7.58 6.80 16.49
C SER A 288 6.79 7.09 17.76
N ALA A 289 6.23 6.05 18.36
CA ALA A 289 5.25 6.21 19.41
C ALA A 289 5.56 5.35 20.64
N ALA A 290 5.39 5.93 21.82
CA ALA A 290 5.24 5.17 23.05
C ALA A 290 3.92 4.40 23.04
N ILE A 291 3.88 3.31 23.80
CA ILE A 291 2.67 2.55 24.09
C ILE A 291 2.14 3.04 25.44
N TYR A 292 0.83 3.17 25.54
CA TYR A 292 0.12 3.66 26.73
C TYR A 292 -0.84 2.58 27.24
N THR A 293 -1.17 2.63 28.52
CA THR A 293 -2.23 1.85 29.16
C THR A 293 -3.56 2.60 29.04
N SER A 294 -4.67 1.94 29.36
CA SER A 294 -6.02 2.56 29.41
C SER A 294 -6.11 3.74 30.39
N THR A 295 -5.29 3.75 31.45
CA THR A 295 -5.18 4.86 32.41
C THR A 295 -4.40 6.07 31.86
N GLY A 296 -3.78 5.93 30.68
CA GLY A 296 -2.96 6.98 30.06
C GLY A 296 -1.51 7.01 30.56
N ALA A 297 -1.12 6.09 31.43
CA ALA A 297 0.28 5.90 31.82
C ALA A 297 1.09 5.33 30.63
N LYS A 298 2.37 5.68 30.55
CA LYS A 298 3.27 5.07 29.55
C LYS A 298 3.56 3.63 29.97
N SER A 299 3.37 2.69 29.06
CA SER A 299 3.75 1.30 29.24
C SER A 299 5.28 1.15 29.27
N THR A 300 5.76 0.13 29.96
CA THR A 300 7.17 -0.31 29.96
C THR A 300 7.58 -0.95 28.63
N ALA A 301 6.62 -1.29 27.77
CA ALA A 301 6.86 -1.85 26.45
C ALA A 301 7.67 -0.89 25.55
N LYS A 302 8.55 -1.46 24.71
CA LYS A 302 9.41 -0.68 23.80
C LYS A 302 8.57 0.16 22.84
N SER A 303 8.97 1.43 22.65
CA SER A 303 8.37 2.31 21.67
C SER A 303 8.38 1.70 20.26
N VAL A 304 7.30 1.91 19.51
CA VAL A 304 7.19 1.47 18.12
C VAL A 304 7.80 2.53 17.22
N LYS A 305 8.71 2.15 16.33
CA LYS A 305 9.38 3.09 15.41
C LYS A 305 8.46 3.49 14.25
N ALA A 306 8.57 4.73 13.78
CA ALA A 306 7.90 5.21 12.57
C ALA A 306 8.23 4.30 11.37
N GLY A 307 7.28 4.16 10.45
CA GLY A 307 7.36 3.26 9.29
C GLY A 307 7.01 1.81 9.59
N LYS A 308 6.61 1.48 10.83
CA LYS A 308 6.04 0.18 11.18
C LYS A 308 4.54 0.21 10.96
N SER A 309 4.01 -0.84 10.34
CA SER A 309 2.56 -1.06 10.31
C SER A 309 2.13 -1.70 11.62
N VAL A 310 1.05 -1.20 12.22
CA VAL A 310 0.51 -1.66 13.49
C VAL A 310 -0.95 -2.02 13.27
N THR A 311 -1.33 -3.23 13.67
CA THR A 311 -2.74 -3.62 13.71
C THR A 311 -3.42 -2.91 14.88
N THR A 312 -4.49 -2.19 14.57
CA THR A 312 -5.27 -1.38 15.51
C THR A 312 -6.65 -1.97 15.71
N TYR A 313 -7.18 -1.94 16.94
CA TYR A 313 -8.45 -2.57 17.31
C TYR A 313 -9.39 -1.55 17.92
N GLY A 314 -10.19 -0.90 17.07
CA GLY A 314 -11.05 0.21 17.50
C GLY A 314 -10.26 1.40 18.07
N SER A 315 -10.99 2.42 18.50
CA SER A 315 -10.40 3.62 19.11
C SER A 315 -11.02 3.95 20.45
N VAL A 316 -10.22 4.51 21.35
CA VAL A 316 -10.65 4.99 22.68
C VAL A 316 -10.16 6.41 22.89
N THR A 317 -10.87 7.18 23.71
CA THR A 317 -10.41 8.49 24.18
C THR A 317 -9.80 8.31 25.57
N ILE A 318 -8.53 8.70 25.73
CA ILE A 318 -7.81 8.66 27.01
C ILE A 318 -7.30 10.07 27.27
N ASN A 319 -7.71 10.67 28.40
CA ASN A 319 -7.34 12.04 28.79
C ASN A 319 -7.57 13.07 27.65
N GLY A 320 -8.74 13.00 27.01
CA GLY A 320 -9.14 13.91 25.93
C GLY A 320 -8.47 13.70 24.56
N ALA A 321 -7.56 12.73 24.42
CA ALA A 321 -6.93 12.40 23.15
C ALA A 321 -7.39 11.04 22.62
N LYS A 322 -7.52 10.91 21.30
CA LYS A 322 -7.88 9.65 20.63
C LYS A 322 -6.67 8.72 20.52
N TYR A 323 -6.86 7.44 20.85
CA TYR A 323 -5.87 6.37 20.73
C TYR A 323 -6.47 5.19 19.97
N TYR A 324 -5.61 4.42 19.34
CA TYR A 324 -5.92 3.09 18.83
C TYR A 324 -5.41 2.04 19.80
N ARG A 325 -6.24 1.03 20.10
CA ARG A 325 -5.77 -0.18 20.79
C ARG A 325 -4.88 -0.97 19.84
N VAL A 326 -3.79 -1.55 20.33
CA VAL A 326 -2.79 -2.27 19.52
C VAL A 326 -2.46 -3.62 20.15
N ASN A 327 -1.68 -4.46 19.46
CA ASN A 327 -1.33 -5.83 19.84
C ASN A 327 -2.49 -6.83 19.71
N SER A 328 -3.56 -6.69 20.50
CA SER A 328 -4.79 -7.50 20.38
C SER A 328 -6.05 -6.68 20.71
N ALA A 329 -7.23 -7.23 20.43
CA ALA A 329 -8.51 -6.61 20.79
C ALA A 329 -8.72 -6.49 22.31
N SER A 330 -8.08 -7.36 23.10
CA SER A 330 -8.14 -7.37 24.57
C SER A 330 -6.97 -6.65 25.25
N ALA A 331 -5.90 -6.33 24.53
CA ALA A 331 -4.69 -5.77 25.13
C ALA A 331 -4.92 -4.37 25.73
N ASP A 332 -4.31 -4.13 26.90
CA ASP A 332 -4.21 -2.81 27.53
C ASP A 332 -3.02 -2.01 26.95
N GLN A 333 -3.00 -1.89 25.62
CA GLN A 333 -1.92 -1.23 24.91
C GLN A 333 -2.49 -0.30 23.85
N PHE A 334 -2.08 0.96 23.91
CA PHE A 334 -2.65 2.03 23.12
C PHE A 334 -1.57 2.91 22.50
N ILE A 335 -1.78 3.31 21.25
CA ILE A 335 -0.93 4.30 20.57
C ILE A 335 -1.81 5.48 20.13
N LYS A 336 -1.35 6.71 20.38
CA LYS A 336 -2.07 7.94 19.98
C LYS A 336 -2.42 7.89 18.50
N ALA A 337 -3.70 8.10 18.18
CA ALA A 337 -4.22 8.08 16.82
C ALA A 337 -3.53 9.12 15.93
N SER A 338 -3.14 10.27 16.50
CA SER A 338 -2.40 11.32 15.78
C SER A 338 -1.04 10.87 15.23
N ASN A 339 -0.44 9.80 15.76
CA ASN A 339 0.79 9.23 15.19
C ASN A 339 0.53 8.39 13.93
N PHE A 340 -0.73 8.02 13.65
CA PHE A 340 -1.16 7.30 12.45
C PHE A 340 -1.88 8.22 11.47
N ASP A 341 -2.99 8.82 11.91
CA ASP A 341 -3.90 9.56 11.05
C ASP A 341 -3.46 11.01 10.87
N GLY A 342 -2.68 11.53 11.82
CA GLY A 342 -2.26 12.92 11.86
C GLY A 342 -3.40 13.91 12.11
N SER A 343 -3.09 15.19 11.98
CA SER A 343 -4.06 16.29 12.00
C SER A 343 -3.72 17.32 10.94
N ARG A 344 -4.73 17.91 10.30
CA ARG A 344 -4.50 18.99 9.33
C ARG A 344 -4.05 20.25 10.05
N ARG A 345 -3.03 20.91 9.48
CA ARG A 345 -2.58 22.25 9.89
C ARG A 345 -2.37 23.13 8.67
N LYS A 346 -2.76 24.39 8.80
CA LYS A 346 -2.58 25.43 7.77
C LYS A 346 -1.22 26.09 7.90
N LEU A 347 -0.54 26.35 6.79
CA LEU A 347 0.74 27.06 6.76
C LEU A 347 0.55 28.58 6.83
N LYS A 348 1.36 29.25 7.65
CA LYS A 348 1.54 30.70 7.73
C LYS A 348 2.66 31.22 6.81
N HIS A 349 3.59 30.34 6.43
CA HIS A 349 4.71 30.66 5.56
C HIS A 349 4.99 29.53 4.56
N ASN A 350 5.68 29.85 3.46
CA ASN A 350 6.21 28.84 2.55
C ASN A 350 7.14 27.89 3.30
N ALA A 351 7.04 26.59 3.01
CA ALA A 351 7.68 25.55 3.79
C ALA A 351 8.47 24.56 2.95
N TYR A 352 9.78 24.51 3.18
CA TYR A 352 10.63 23.46 2.62
C TYR A 352 10.59 22.19 3.47
N PHE A 353 10.87 21.07 2.81
CA PHE A 353 11.03 19.78 3.48
C PHE A 353 12.45 19.56 3.95
N TYR A 354 12.56 18.85 5.06
CA TYR A 354 13.82 18.47 5.70
C TYR A 354 13.81 16.96 5.97
N ASN A 355 14.99 16.36 6.09
CA ASN A 355 15.16 14.99 6.57
C ASN A 355 15.47 14.96 8.07
N SER A 356 15.63 13.77 8.63
CA SER A 356 15.97 13.55 10.04
C SER A 356 17.29 14.18 10.50
N LYS A 357 18.17 14.56 9.55
CA LYS A 357 19.44 15.27 9.82
C LYS A 357 19.31 16.79 9.74
N GLY A 358 18.10 17.31 9.50
CA GLY A 358 17.82 18.74 9.34
C GLY A 358 18.34 19.32 8.02
N LYS A 359 18.72 18.48 7.05
CA LYS A 359 19.13 18.92 5.72
C LYS A 359 17.87 19.12 4.87
N ARG A 360 17.80 20.24 4.14
CA ARG A 360 16.73 20.49 3.17
C ARG A 360 16.73 19.38 2.12
N VAL A 361 15.56 18.81 1.84
CA VAL A 361 15.38 17.75 0.85
C VAL A 361 14.73 18.34 -0.39
N GLY A 362 15.46 18.32 -1.51
CA GLY A 362 14.97 18.82 -2.79
C GLY A 362 14.81 20.35 -2.84
N LYS A 363 14.16 20.81 -3.92
CA LYS A 363 13.81 22.22 -4.17
C LYS A 363 12.33 22.52 -3.91
N SER A 364 11.50 21.47 -3.78
CA SER A 364 10.06 21.59 -3.58
C SER A 364 9.71 22.20 -2.21
N LYS A 365 8.61 22.96 -2.18
CA LYS A 365 8.08 23.62 -0.99
C LYS A 365 6.56 23.55 -0.99
N TRP A 366 5.98 23.56 0.20
CA TRP A 366 4.57 23.90 0.39
C TRP A 366 4.39 25.42 0.46
N LEU A 367 3.24 25.90 0.02
CA LEU A 367 2.95 27.33 -0.10
C LEU A 367 2.17 27.83 1.12
N LYS A 368 2.39 29.09 1.50
CA LYS A 368 1.61 29.77 2.55
C LYS A 368 0.10 29.61 2.26
N GLY A 369 -0.67 29.29 3.29
CA GLY A 369 -2.12 29.14 3.21
C GLY A 369 -2.61 27.73 2.92
N SER A 370 -1.77 26.81 2.42
CA SER A 370 -2.17 25.41 2.20
C SER A 370 -2.28 24.65 3.53
N SER A 371 -3.14 23.63 3.56
CA SER A 371 -3.33 22.76 4.74
C SER A 371 -2.75 21.38 4.49
N HIS A 372 -1.96 20.88 5.43
CA HIS A 372 -1.30 19.59 5.32
C HIS A 372 -1.41 18.79 6.61
N THR A 373 -1.44 17.47 6.47
CA THR A 373 -1.44 16.55 7.60
C THR A 373 -0.07 16.55 8.27
N VAL A 374 -0.07 16.72 9.59
CA VAL A 374 1.11 16.50 10.43
C VAL A 374 0.85 15.32 11.37
N TYR A 375 1.88 14.52 11.61
CA TYR A 375 1.77 13.30 12.40
C TYR A 375 2.41 13.48 13.78
N GLY A 376 1.66 13.16 14.82
CA GLY A 376 2.10 13.27 16.21
C GLY A 376 2.43 14.69 16.67
N GLY A 377 3.33 14.79 17.65
CA GLY A 377 3.88 16.05 18.12
C GLY A 377 5.03 16.56 17.24
N SER A 378 5.43 17.81 17.45
CA SER A 378 6.66 18.32 16.81
C SER A 378 7.91 17.69 17.40
N VAL A 379 8.95 17.53 16.59
CA VAL A 379 10.26 17.00 16.96
C VAL A 379 11.35 18.05 16.85
N LYS A 380 12.36 17.98 17.72
CA LYS A 380 13.53 18.86 17.69
C LYS A 380 14.62 18.23 16.82
N ILE A 381 15.10 18.95 15.80
CA ILE A 381 16.20 18.54 14.91
C ILE A 381 17.21 19.68 14.88
N LYS A 382 18.45 19.46 15.35
CA LYS A 382 19.53 20.46 15.40
C LYS A 382 19.04 21.83 15.89
N HIS A 383 18.38 21.84 17.05
CA HIS A 383 17.85 23.02 17.75
C HIS A 383 16.54 23.64 17.21
N LYS A 384 16.03 23.23 16.05
CA LYS A 384 14.76 23.75 15.52
C LYS A 384 13.62 22.74 15.69
N GLN A 385 12.39 23.23 15.86
CA GLN A 385 11.19 22.38 15.94
C GLN A 385 10.60 22.12 14.56
N TYR A 386 10.18 20.88 14.31
CA TYR A 386 9.59 20.46 13.05
C TYR A 386 8.35 19.60 13.30
N TYR A 387 7.33 19.75 12.45
CA TYR A 387 6.28 18.75 12.32
C TYR A 387 6.71 17.65 11.36
N ILE A 388 6.27 16.42 11.64
CA ILE A 388 6.44 15.28 10.76
C ILE A 388 5.30 15.30 9.77
N VAL A 389 5.63 15.24 8.49
CA VAL A 389 4.66 15.32 7.39
C VAL A 389 4.68 14.08 6.49
N GLY A 390 5.59 13.16 6.78
CA GLY A 390 5.80 11.89 6.09
C GLY A 390 6.96 11.13 6.74
N LEU A 391 7.20 9.89 6.30
CA LEU A 391 8.35 9.14 6.80
C LEU A 391 9.66 9.82 6.40
N ASN A 392 10.48 10.18 7.39
CA ASN A 392 11.71 10.94 7.20
C ASN A 392 11.50 12.29 6.46
N GLN A 393 10.31 12.87 6.57
CA GLN A 393 9.97 14.17 5.98
C GLN A 393 9.43 15.11 7.06
N TYR A 394 10.04 16.29 7.13
CA TYR A 394 9.82 17.25 8.20
C TYR A 394 9.62 18.66 7.64
N VAL A 395 8.75 19.45 8.27
CA VAL A 395 8.54 20.86 7.96
C VAL A 395 8.71 21.66 9.25
N LYS A 396 9.39 22.81 9.19
CA LYS A 396 9.61 23.67 10.37
C LYS A 396 8.27 24.03 11.02
N LYS A 397 8.16 23.85 12.33
CA LYS A 397 6.94 24.12 13.11
C LYS A 397 6.46 25.54 12.92
N GLY A 398 7.36 26.53 12.93
CA GLY A 398 7.03 27.95 12.76
C GLY A 398 6.46 28.33 11.39
N ASN A 399 6.43 27.39 10.43
CA ASN A 399 5.78 27.64 9.15
C ASN A 399 4.27 27.37 9.18
N PHE A 400 3.77 26.66 10.21
CA PHE A 400 2.35 26.47 10.51
C PHE A 400 1.92 27.44 11.61
#